data_AF-A0A353N6T1-F1
#
_entry.id   AF-A0A353N6T1-F1
#
_cell.length_a   1.000
_cell.length_b   1.000
_cell.length_c   1.000
_cell.angle_alpha   90.00
_cell.angle_beta   90.00
_cell.angle_gamma   90.00
#
_symmetry.space_group_name_H-M   'P 1'
#
loop_
_entity.id
_entity.type
_entity.pdbx_description
1 polymer ?
#
loop_
_entity_poly.entity_id
_entity_poly.type
_entity_poly.pdbx_seq_one_letter_code
_entity_poly.pdbx_strand_id
1 'polypeptide(L)'
;MLTFTYLMKPGYFSKPEQIILFFLALIIISWGWFFILMFLALKVKTQDEFNSMYYLVMTPLMFISSVYYPLEKTPFIIKAISSINPLTWATDISRFFLLGLPDRHLTSKIILYLFFVIISYILARRSLNVKAIRASSAKSP
;
A
#
# COMPACT_ATOMS: atom_id res chain seq x y z
N MET A 1 17.46 14.62 -11.81
CA MET A 1 17.99 14.99 -10.47
C MET A 1 17.63 16.41 -10.04
N LEU A 2 17.39 17.36 -10.96
CA LEU A 2 17.04 18.76 -10.63
C LEU A 2 15.54 19.03 -10.36
N THR A 3 14.63 18.11 -10.70
CA THR A 3 13.18 18.29 -10.52
C THR A 3 12.71 18.02 -9.08
N PHE A 4 13.52 17.35 -8.26
CA PHE A 4 13.14 16.96 -6.90
C PHE A 4 13.16 18.15 -5.92
N THR A 5 14.07 19.10 -6.12
CA THR A 5 14.22 20.29 -5.27
C THR A 5 13.02 21.25 -5.35
N TYR A 6 12.29 21.26 -6.47
CA TYR A 6 11.18 22.21 -6.70
C TYR A 6 9.80 21.71 -6.26
N LEU A 7 9.66 20.45 -5.84
CA LEU A 7 8.37 19.87 -5.42
C LEU A 7 8.19 19.76 -3.90
N MET A 8 9.27 19.84 -3.13
CA MET A 8 9.15 19.95 -1.68
C MET A 8 8.79 21.38 -1.32
N LYS A 9 7.72 21.57 -0.54
CA LYS A 9 7.45 22.88 0.06
C LYS A 9 8.69 23.26 0.87
N PRO A 10 9.40 24.36 0.54
CA PRO A 10 10.63 24.73 1.25
C PRO A 10 10.30 24.86 2.74
N GLY A 11 10.96 24.04 3.56
CA GLY A 11 10.76 23.99 5.01
C GLY A 11 9.68 23.04 5.55
N TYR A 12 9.09 22.16 4.71
CA TYR A 12 8.69 20.85 5.23
C TYR A 12 9.95 20.15 5.78
N PHE A 13 9.95 19.15 6.65
CA PHE A 13 11.17 18.68 7.33
C PHE A 13 11.98 19.69 8.16
N SER A 14 11.63 20.99 8.20
CA SER A 14 12.24 21.92 9.16
C SER A 14 11.91 21.59 10.61
N LYS A 15 10.90 20.74 10.84
CA LYS A 15 10.50 20.30 12.17
C LYS A 15 10.70 18.79 12.34
N PRO A 16 11.34 18.33 13.44
CA PRO A 16 11.68 16.92 13.64
C PRO A 16 10.46 15.99 13.67
N GLU A 17 9.30 16.49 14.11
CA GLU A 17 8.06 15.71 14.14
C GLU A 17 7.60 15.25 12.75
N GLN A 18 7.89 16.01 11.69
CA GLN A 18 7.49 15.67 10.33
C GLN A 18 8.30 14.49 9.78
N ILE A 19 9.59 14.44 10.14
CA ILE A 19 10.47 13.30 9.80
C ILE A 19 9.94 12.03 10.46
N ILE A 20 9.61 12.11 11.76
CA ILE A 20 9.08 10.96 12.50
C ILE A 20 7.77 10.48 11.89
N LEU A 21 6.83 11.38 11.61
CA LEU A 21 5.54 11.05 11.02
C LEU A 21 5.69 10.42 9.62
N PHE A 22 6.65 10.88 8.82
CA PHE A 22 6.96 10.29 7.54
C PHE A 22 7.43 8.83 7.66
N PHE A 23 8.40 8.55 8.55
CA PHE A 23 8.85 7.18 8.76
C PHE A 23 7.77 6.28 9.35
N LEU A 24 6.95 6.78 10.28
CA LEU A 24 5.80 6.04 10.80
C LEU A 24 4.80 5.70 9.69
N ALA A 25 4.49 6.65 8.81
CA ALA A 25 3.63 6.41 7.66
C ALA A 25 4.22 5.33 6.73
N LEU A 26 5.52 5.37 6.43
CA LEU A 26 6.19 4.35 5.62
C LEU A 26 6.14 2.96 6.24
N ILE A 27 6.32 2.85 7.56
CA ILE A 27 6.23 1.57 8.27
C ILE A 27 4.82 0.99 8.14
N ILE A 28 3.79 1.80 8.41
CA ILE A 28 2.39 1.38 8.32
C ILE A 28 2.03 0.98 6.88
N ILE A 29 2.47 1.75 5.89
CA ILE A 29 2.28 1.44 4.46
C ILE A 29 2.96 0.12 4.11
N SER A 30 4.19 -0.09 4.58
CA SER A 30 4.91 -1.33 4.33
C SER A 30 4.20 -2.53 4.95
N TRP A 31 3.60 -2.39 6.14
CA TRP A 31 2.83 -3.47 6.78
C TRP A 31 1.59 -3.88 5.98
N GLY A 32 0.83 -2.92 5.46
CA GLY A 32 -0.36 -3.23 4.65
C GLY A 32 0.01 -4.09 3.43
N TRP A 33 1.02 -3.66 2.68
CA TRP A 33 1.52 -4.39 1.52
C TRP A 33 2.16 -5.73 1.89
N PHE A 34 2.96 -5.77 2.96
CA PHE A 34 3.58 -7.00 3.44
C PHE A 34 2.52 -8.07 3.76
N PHE A 35 1.47 -7.73 4.51
CA PHE A 35 0.47 -8.72 4.88
C PHE A 35 -0.34 -9.23 3.69
N ILE A 36 -0.77 -8.36 2.77
CA ILE A 36 -1.54 -8.81 1.60
C ILE A 36 -0.68 -9.66 0.65
N LEU A 37 0.59 -9.29 0.46
CA LEU A 37 1.51 -10.05 -0.39
C LEU A 37 1.86 -11.38 0.25
N MET A 38 2.07 -11.43 1.57
CA MET A 38 2.27 -12.67 2.31
C MET A 38 1.04 -13.58 2.18
N PHE A 39 -0.17 -13.04 2.30
CA PHE A 39 -1.40 -13.80 2.06
C PHE A 39 -1.43 -14.45 0.67
N LEU A 40 -1.07 -13.71 -0.38
CA LEU A 40 -1.03 -14.23 -1.75
C LEU A 40 0.10 -15.24 -1.95
N ALA A 41 1.29 -14.96 -1.43
CA ALA A 41 2.44 -15.87 -1.47
C ALA A 41 2.14 -17.21 -0.78
N LEU A 42 1.32 -17.20 0.27
CA LEU A 42 0.88 -18.43 0.92
C LEU A 42 -0.17 -19.21 0.12
N LYS A 43 -0.72 -18.70 -0.99
CA LYS A 43 -1.69 -19.42 -1.83
C LYS A 43 -1.11 -20.06 -3.08
N VAL A 44 0.02 -19.55 -3.55
CA VAL A 44 0.75 -20.12 -4.71
C VAL A 44 1.68 -21.25 -4.28
N LYS A 45 2.09 -22.09 -5.23
CA LYS A 45 2.97 -23.24 -4.97
C LYS A 45 4.44 -22.92 -5.24
N THR A 46 4.71 -22.08 -6.24
CA THR A 46 6.06 -21.76 -6.70
C THR A 46 6.32 -20.25 -6.71
N GLN A 47 7.59 -19.88 -6.71
CA GLN A 47 8.01 -18.48 -6.80
C GLN A 47 7.61 -17.85 -8.15
N ASP A 48 7.67 -18.62 -9.25
CA ASP A 48 7.33 -18.14 -10.59
C ASP A 48 5.84 -17.84 -10.73
N GLU A 49 4.97 -18.67 -10.12
CA GLU A 49 3.53 -18.41 -10.01
C GLU A 49 3.26 -17.10 -9.24
N PHE A 50 3.96 -16.89 -8.11
CA PHE A 50 3.82 -15.66 -7.34
C PHE A 50 4.25 -14.43 -8.14
N ASN A 51 5.42 -14.48 -8.77
CA ASN A 51 5.97 -13.37 -9.55
C ASN A 51 5.03 -13.01 -10.72
N SER A 52 4.56 -14.01 -11.46
CA SER A 52 3.64 -13.80 -12.58
C SER A 52 2.34 -13.15 -12.12
N MET A 53 1.74 -13.67 -11.05
CA MET A 53 0.53 -13.09 -10.44
C MET A 53 0.78 -11.67 -9.94
N TYR A 54 1.91 -11.43 -9.27
CA TYR A 54 2.28 -10.11 -8.75
C TYR A 54 2.36 -9.08 -9.86
N TYR A 55 3.11 -9.35 -10.93
CA TYR A 55 3.23 -8.40 -12.05
C TYR A 55 1.91 -8.19 -12.79
N LEU A 56 1.14 -9.26 -13.00
CA LEU A 56 -0.18 -9.18 -13.64
C LEU A 56 -1.14 -8.28 -12.84
N VAL A 57 -1.13 -8.36 -11.51
CA VAL A 57 -2.03 -7.59 -10.63
C VAL A 57 -1.50 -6.18 -10.38
N MET A 58 -0.21 -6.03 -10.09
CA MET A 58 0.35 -4.74 -9.70
C MET A 58 0.40 -3.76 -10.86
N THR A 59 0.63 -4.23 -12.08
CA THR A 59 0.66 -3.35 -13.27
C THR A 59 -0.65 -2.56 -13.44
N PRO A 60 -1.83 -3.20 -13.61
CA PRO A 60 -3.09 -2.47 -13.72
C PRO A 60 -3.40 -1.69 -12.44
N LEU A 61 -3.07 -2.23 -11.26
CA LEU A 61 -3.30 -1.55 -9.97
C LEU A 61 -2.53 -0.24 -9.85
N MET A 62 -1.29 -0.18 -10.36
CA MET A 62 -0.48 1.04 -10.43
C MET A 62 -1.06 2.04 -11.43
N PHE A 63 -1.52 1.58 -12.60
CA PHE A 63 -2.15 2.47 -13.58
C PHE A 63 -3.43 3.11 -13.02
N ILE A 64 -4.30 2.35 -12.36
CA ILE A 64 -5.52 2.89 -11.75
C ILE A 64 -5.27 3.54 -10.38
N SER A 65 -4.06 4.01 -10.09
CA SER A 65 -3.70 4.68 -8.84
C SER A 65 -3.18 6.09 -9.07
N SER A 66 -3.04 6.86 -8.00
CA SER A 66 -2.38 8.16 -8.07
C SER A 66 -0.85 8.07 -8.19
N VAL A 67 -0.22 6.88 -8.26
CA VAL A 67 1.25 6.71 -8.31
C VAL A 67 1.87 7.48 -9.47
N TYR A 68 1.35 7.28 -10.69
CA TYR A 68 1.93 7.88 -11.89
C TYR A 68 1.41 9.29 -12.19
N TYR A 69 0.16 9.58 -11.85
CA TYR A 69 -0.46 10.85 -12.19
C TYR A 69 -1.45 11.35 -11.13
N PRO A 70 -1.61 12.69 -11.00
CA PRO A 70 -2.65 13.27 -10.16
C PRO A 70 -4.06 12.89 -10.68
N LEU A 71 -4.95 12.49 -9.78
CA LEU A 71 -6.28 11.99 -10.15
C LEU A 71 -7.23 13.09 -10.65
N GLU A 72 -6.91 14.36 -10.40
CA GLU A 72 -7.72 15.52 -10.80
C GLU A 72 -7.86 15.62 -12.32
N LYS A 73 -6.87 15.11 -13.06
CA LYS A 73 -6.80 15.17 -14.53
C LYS A 73 -7.29 13.89 -15.21
N THR A 74 -7.78 12.92 -14.45
CA THR A 74 -8.19 11.61 -14.98
C THR A 74 -9.70 11.56 -15.29
N PRO A 75 -10.14 10.74 -16.27
CA PRO A 75 -11.56 10.51 -16.51
C PRO A 75 -12.30 10.05 -15.26
N PHE A 76 -13.59 10.36 -15.16
CA PHE A 76 -14.41 10.06 -13.98
C PHE A 76 -14.34 8.59 -13.53
N ILE A 77 -14.35 7.65 -14.48
CA ILE A 77 -14.29 6.22 -14.21
C ILE A 77 -12.98 5.84 -13.51
N ILE A 78 -11.84 6.34 -14.03
CA ILE A 78 -10.53 6.09 -13.44
C ILE A 78 -10.47 6.68 -12.04
N LYS A 79 -10.93 7.92 -11.88
CA LYS A 79 -11.00 8.60 -10.58
C LYS A 79 -11.82 7.82 -9.55
N ALA A 80 -12.97 7.27 -9.96
CA ALA A 80 -13.83 6.47 -9.10
C ALA A 80 -13.13 5.16 -8.67
N ILE A 81 -12.52 4.43 -9.60
CA ILE A 81 -11.78 3.20 -9.29
C ILE A 81 -10.55 3.49 -8.42
N SER A 82 -9.81 4.56 -8.72
CA SER A 82 -8.66 4.98 -7.93
C SER A 82 -9.03 5.36 -6.51
N SER A 83 -10.25 5.83 -6.26
CA SER A 83 -10.69 6.23 -4.92
C SER A 83 -10.78 5.06 -3.92
N ILE A 84 -11.00 3.84 -4.41
CA ILE A 84 -11.07 2.62 -3.60
C ILE A 84 -9.75 1.84 -3.57
N ASN A 85 -8.74 2.31 -4.30
CA ASN A 85 -7.46 1.62 -4.44
C ASN A 85 -6.53 1.95 -3.25
N PRO A 86 -6.09 0.95 -2.46
CA PRO A 86 -5.20 1.19 -1.31
C PRO A 86 -3.84 1.77 -1.72
N LEU A 87 -3.41 1.56 -2.97
CA LEU A 87 -2.21 2.16 -3.52
C LEU A 87 -2.35 3.69 -3.70
N THR A 88 -3.54 4.17 -4.06
CA THR A 88 -3.85 5.60 -4.09
C THR A 88 -3.70 6.21 -2.71
N TRP A 89 -4.31 5.58 -1.69
CA TRP A 89 -4.23 6.08 -0.32
C TRP A 89 -2.79 6.12 0.18
N ALA A 90 -2.03 5.04 -0.03
CA ALA A 90 -0.61 4.98 0.34
C ALA A 90 0.21 6.09 -0.32
N THR A 91 -0.01 6.32 -1.61
CA THR A 91 0.75 7.32 -2.38
C THR A 91 0.44 8.72 -1.91
N ASP A 92 -0.83 9.05 -1.69
CA ASP A 92 -1.25 10.39 -1.29
C ASP A 92 -0.84 10.68 0.17
N ILE A 93 -0.95 9.70 1.06
CA ILE A 93 -0.40 9.77 2.42
C ILE A 93 1.11 10.02 2.37
N SER A 94 1.84 9.28 1.54
CA SER A 94 3.30 9.45 1.39
C SER A 94 3.64 10.84 0.87
N ARG A 95 2.89 11.37 -0.11
CA ARG A 95 3.09 12.72 -0.64
C ARG A 95 2.82 13.78 0.42
N PHE A 96 1.80 13.61 1.25
CA PHE A 96 1.52 14.53 2.34
C PHE A 96 2.71 14.58 3.31
N PHE A 97 3.16 13.42 3.80
CA PHE A 97 4.24 13.35 4.80
C PHE A 97 5.65 13.55 4.24
N LEU A 98 5.87 13.40 2.93
CA LEU A 98 7.18 13.62 2.30
C LEU A 98 7.33 15.03 1.75
N LEU A 99 6.28 15.54 1.09
CA LEU A 99 6.36 16.78 0.30
C LEU A 99 5.55 17.93 0.91
N GLY A 100 4.68 17.63 1.89
CA GLY A 100 3.76 18.61 2.47
C GLY A 100 2.64 19.05 1.54
N LEU A 101 2.31 18.22 0.55
CA LEU A 101 1.24 18.51 -0.40
C LEU A 101 -0.13 18.36 0.30
N PRO A 102 -0.97 19.41 0.34
CA PRO A 102 -2.26 19.34 1.02
C PRO A 102 -3.19 18.38 0.29
N ASP A 103 -3.91 17.57 1.06
CA ASP A 103 -4.93 16.64 0.58
C ASP A 103 -6.19 16.76 1.43
N ARG A 104 -7.29 17.20 0.81
CA ARG A 104 -8.59 17.41 1.48
C ARG A 104 -9.13 16.13 2.11
N HIS A 105 -8.80 14.97 1.57
CA HIS A 105 -9.32 13.68 1.99
C HIS A 105 -8.29 12.84 2.75
N LEU A 106 -7.19 13.45 3.22
CA LEU A 106 -6.10 12.77 3.90
C LEU A 106 -6.59 11.88 5.05
N THR A 107 -7.43 12.43 5.94
CA THR A 107 -7.94 11.68 7.11
C THR A 107 -8.72 10.44 6.69
N SER A 108 -9.59 10.56 5.67
CA SER A 108 -10.33 9.42 5.12
C SER A 108 -9.38 8.37 4.53
N LYS A 109 -8.35 8.79 3.79
CA LYS A 109 -7.34 7.89 3.22
C LYS A 109 -6.54 7.16 4.30
N ILE A 110 -6.15 7.85 5.38
CA ILE A 110 -5.47 7.22 6.53
C ILE A 110 -6.36 6.16 7.16
N ILE A 111 -7.63 6.48 7.44
CA ILE A 111 -8.58 5.53 8.04
C ILE A 111 -8.78 4.31 7.12
N LEU A 112 -9.01 4.54 5.83
CA LEU A 112 -9.18 3.48 4.83
C LEU A 112 -7.92 2.61 4.71
N TYR A 113 -6.74 3.22 4.77
CA TYR A 113 -5.49 2.49 4.72
C TYR A 113 -5.28 1.64 5.98
N LEU A 114 -5.56 2.17 7.18
CA LEU A 114 -5.52 1.40 8.42
C LEU A 114 -6.52 0.22 8.39
N PHE A 115 -7.72 0.44 7.85
CA PHE A 115 -8.68 -0.63 7.62
C PHE A 115 -8.10 -1.71 6.68
N PHE A 116 -7.45 -1.30 5.58
CA PHE A 116 -6.77 -2.21 4.66
C PHE A 116 -5.64 -3.00 5.35
N VAL A 117 -4.85 -2.38 6.24
CA VAL A 117 -3.83 -3.07 7.04
C VAL A 117 -4.46 -4.14 7.93
N ILE A 118 -5.54 -3.81 8.64
CA ILE A 118 -6.25 -4.76 9.51
C ILE A 118 -6.80 -5.94 8.71
N ILE A 119 -7.47 -5.69 7.60
CA ILE A 119 -8.00 -6.74 6.74
C ILE A 119 -6.88 -7.62 6.19
N SER A 120 -5.80 -7.03 5.68
CA SER A 120 -4.66 -7.75 5.15
C SER A 120 -3.99 -8.61 6.21
N TYR A 121 -3.82 -8.08 7.43
CA TYR A 121 -3.31 -8.83 8.58
C TYR A 121 -4.20 -10.04 8.92
N ILE A 122 -5.52 -9.86 8.97
CA ILE A 122 -6.46 -10.95 9.26
C ILE A 122 -6.37 -12.05 8.20
N LEU A 123 -6.33 -11.68 6.91
CA LEU A 123 -6.21 -12.63 5.80
C LEU A 123 -4.90 -13.41 5.85
N ALA A 124 -3.79 -12.72 6.11
CA ALA A 124 -2.47 -13.31 6.25
C ALA A 124 -2.42 -14.30 7.42
N ARG A 125 -2.89 -13.89 8.60
CA ARG A 125 -2.95 -14.74 9.80
C ARG A 125 -3.79 -15.99 9.59
N ARG A 126 -4.96 -15.86 8.96
CA ARG A 126 -5.83 -17.00 8.63
C ARG A 126 -5.12 -18.01 7.73
N SER A 127 -4.36 -17.52 6.75
CA SER A 127 -3.67 -18.39 5.79
C SER A 127 -2.48 -19.11 6.41
N LEU A 128 -1.77 -18.47 7.33
CA LEU A 128 -0.71 -19.10 8.12
C LEU A 128 -1.24 -20.24 8.99
N ASN A 129 -2.33 -20.00 9.73
CA ASN A 129 -2.91 -21.00 10.62
C ASN A 129 -3.40 -22.24 9.86
N VAL A 130 -4.05 -22.04 8.70
CA VAL A 130 -4.54 -23.16 7.87
C VAL A 130 -3.38 -24.01 7.35
N LYS A 131 -2.29 -23.39 6.88
CA LYS A 131 -1.11 -24.13 6.43
C LYS A 131 -0.43 -24.89 7.58
N ALA A 132 -0.33 -24.28 8.76
CA ALA A 132 0.26 -24.92 9.94
C ALA A 132 -0.52 -26.19 10.36
N ILE A 133 -1.86 -26.12 10.40
CA ILE A 133 -2.72 -27.26 10.76
C ILE A 133 -2.60 -28.42 9.75
N ARG A 134 -2.54 -28.12 8.45
CA ARG A 134 -2.36 -29.15 7.41
C ARG A 134 -1.01 -29.86 7.52
N ALA A 135 0.04 -29.10 7.83
CA ALA A 135 1.38 -29.66 8.01
C ALA A 135 1.49 -30.57 9.24
N SER A 136 0.76 -30.27 10.33
CA SER A 136 0.71 -31.13 11.52
C SER A 136 -0.14 -32.40 11.30
N SER A 137 -1.27 -32.29 10.61
CA SER A 137 -2.14 -33.45 10.31
C SER A 137 -1.54 -34.42 9.28
N ALA A 138 -0.65 -33.96 8.38
CA ALA A 138 0.02 -34.83 7.43
C ALA A 138 1.17 -35.66 8.06
N LYS A 139 1.55 -35.36 9.30
CA LYS A 139 2.61 -36.05 10.05
C LYS A 139 2.10 -37.01 11.12
N SER A 140 0.79 -37.12 11.33
CA SER A 140 0.22 -38.12 12.25
C SER A 140 0.20 -39.50 11.56
N PRO A 141 0.76 -40.55 12.19
CA PRO A 141 0.85 -41.90 11.64
C PRO A 141 -0.50 -42.58 11.44
#